data_AF-A0A0K6FMD9-F1
#
_entry.id   AF-A0A0K6FMD9-F1
#
_cell.length_a   1.000
_cell.length_b   1.000
_cell.length_c   1.000
_cell.angle_alpha   90.00
_cell.angle_beta   90.00
_cell.angle_gamma   90.00
#
_symmetry.space_group_name_H-M   'P 1'
#
loop_
_entity.id
_entity.type
_entity.pdbx_description
1 polymer ?
#
loop_
_entity_poly.entity_id
_entity_poly.type
_entity_poly.pdbx_seq_one_letter_code
_entity_poly.pdbx_strand_id
1 'polypeptide(L)'
;MHSLLISLAALAIGALAAPSSNHLTTRAAADNTVYVTDANTYCMIMPRYDNTNIGDSEYPGGTQTFCSSKGQYDGSQGVLPNNFWSNIAFKAGTSSRGARYAQLTGCIRPGTLSRLNPDDGGGQYDSSGGDGGQGNPQGSVCLGYNHYVELVEPAENRACIKCCDNYDDCPLNMDTSGCPAVIPGNYFDCA
;
A
#
# COMPACT_ATOMS: atom_id res chain seq x y z
N MET A 1 12.38 -50.07 66.01
CA MET A 1 13.22 -48.87 66.26
C MET A 1 14.13 -48.78 65.04
N HIS A 2 13.88 -47.96 64.02
CA HIS A 2 13.89 -46.50 64.00
C HIS A 2 13.03 -46.00 62.82
N SER A 3 12.15 -45.03 63.07
CA SER A 3 11.41 -44.30 62.03
C SER A 3 12.30 -43.20 61.45
N LEU A 4 12.53 -43.20 60.14
CA LEU A 4 13.12 -42.06 59.42
C LEU A 4 11.99 -41.20 58.84
N LEU A 5 11.88 -39.97 59.33
CA LEU A 5 11.10 -38.89 58.74
C LEU A 5 11.90 -38.27 57.59
N ILE A 6 11.35 -38.28 56.38
CA ILE A 6 11.90 -37.53 55.24
C ILE A 6 10.99 -36.31 55.02
N SER A 7 11.50 -35.13 55.33
CA SER A 7 10.85 -33.84 55.02
C SER A 7 11.09 -33.49 53.55
N LEU A 8 10.02 -33.40 52.75
CA LEU A 8 10.08 -32.77 51.43
C LEU A 8 9.97 -31.25 51.60
N ALA A 9 11.08 -30.54 51.36
CA ALA A 9 11.06 -29.09 51.14
C ALA A 9 10.75 -28.82 49.66
N ALA A 10 9.57 -28.27 49.36
CA ALA A 10 9.23 -27.83 48.03
C ALA A 10 9.84 -26.43 47.77
N LEU A 11 10.87 -26.36 46.90
CA LEU A 11 11.33 -25.09 46.34
C LEU A 11 10.35 -24.65 45.24
N ALA A 12 9.55 -23.62 45.52
CA ALA A 12 8.80 -22.90 44.49
C ALA A 12 9.76 -21.93 43.77
N ILE A 13 10.17 -22.29 42.56
CA ILE A 13 10.89 -21.38 41.65
C ILE A 13 9.83 -20.45 41.03
N GLY A 14 9.77 -19.20 41.51
CA GLY A 14 8.97 -18.15 40.88
C GLY A 14 9.60 -17.75 39.54
N ALA A 15 9.02 -18.22 38.43
CA ALA A 15 9.39 -17.74 37.10
C ALA A 15 8.83 -16.32 36.91
N LEU A 16 9.71 -15.31 36.97
CA LEU A 16 9.41 -13.96 36.52
C LEU A 16 9.34 -13.98 34.98
N ALA A 17 8.13 -14.09 34.43
CA ALA A 17 7.90 -13.84 33.01
C ALA A 17 8.14 -12.35 32.73
N ALA A 18 9.25 -12.03 32.07
CA ALA A 18 9.44 -10.70 31.50
C ALA A 18 8.42 -10.51 30.37
N PRO A 19 7.71 -9.37 30.28
CA PRO A 19 6.83 -9.11 29.16
C PRO A 19 7.66 -9.02 27.89
N SER A 20 7.41 -9.95 26.95
CA SER A 20 7.92 -9.86 25.59
C SER A 20 7.50 -8.52 25.00
N SER A 21 8.47 -7.70 24.61
CA SER A 21 8.26 -6.45 23.89
C SER A 21 7.71 -6.77 22.50
N ASN A 22 6.41 -7.04 22.42
CA ASN A 22 5.71 -6.97 21.14
C ASN A 22 5.84 -5.51 20.69
N HIS A 23 6.69 -5.28 19.70
CA HIS A 23 6.80 -4.00 19.03
C HIS A 23 5.43 -3.66 18.45
N LEU A 24 4.65 -2.86 19.18
CA LEU A 24 3.39 -2.32 18.71
C LEU A 24 3.74 -1.28 17.65
N THR A 25 3.94 -1.73 16.42
CA THR A 25 4.06 -0.82 15.29
C THR A 25 2.77 -0.01 15.23
N THR A 26 2.88 1.32 15.33
CA THR A 26 1.75 2.21 15.12
C THR A 26 1.12 1.85 13.78
N ARG A 27 -0.16 1.44 13.79
CA ARG A 27 -0.88 1.18 12.55
C ARG A 27 -0.87 2.47 11.74
N ALA A 28 -0.55 2.38 10.44
CA ALA A 28 -0.72 3.50 9.55
C ALA A 28 -2.17 4.02 9.65
N ALA A 29 -2.34 5.33 9.54
CA ALA A 29 -3.67 5.92 9.49
C ALA A 29 -4.43 5.35 8.28
N ALA A 30 -5.77 5.29 8.35
CA ALA A 30 -6.58 4.84 7.21
C ALA A 30 -6.33 5.71 5.96
N ASP A 31 -6.06 6.99 6.18
CA ASP A 31 -5.68 7.98 5.16
C ASP A 31 -4.25 7.84 4.62
N ASN A 32 -3.51 6.84 5.11
CA ASN A 32 -2.15 6.49 4.69
C ASN A 32 -2.02 4.97 4.44
N THR A 33 -3.14 4.32 4.16
CA THR A 33 -3.23 2.87 3.93
C THR A 33 -3.89 2.63 2.60
N VAL A 34 -3.20 1.91 1.70
CA VAL A 34 -3.78 1.39 0.45
C VAL A 34 -4.11 -0.08 0.61
N TYR A 35 -4.91 -0.63 -0.30
CA TYR A 35 -5.10 -2.07 -0.40
C TYR A 35 -5.75 -2.46 -1.72
N VAL A 36 -5.53 -3.72 -2.12
CA VAL A 36 -6.10 -4.29 -3.34
C VAL A 36 -6.70 -5.65 -3.02
N THR A 37 -8.03 -5.74 -3.06
CA THR A 37 -8.76 -7.01 -2.90
C THR A 37 -9.24 -7.53 -4.25
N ASP A 38 -9.83 -6.66 -5.05
CA ASP A 38 -10.28 -6.94 -6.42
C ASP A 38 -10.51 -5.63 -7.20
N ALA A 39 -10.98 -5.72 -8.45
CA ALA A 39 -11.23 -4.57 -9.32
C ALA A 39 -12.36 -3.64 -8.86
N ASN A 40 -13.15 -4.01 -7.85
CA ASN A 40 -14.23 -3.21 -7.28
C ASN A 40 -13.93 -2.74 -5.85
N THR A 41 -12.97 -3.35 -5.16
CA THR A 41 -12.66 -3.11 -3.74
C THR A 41 -11.16 -2.86 -3.57
N TYR A 42 -10.78 -1.59 -3.58
CA TYR A 42 -9.39 -1.16 -3.54
C TYR A 42 -9.25 0.29 -3.05
N CYS A 43 -8.03 0.66 -2.66
CA CYS A 43 -7.62 2.03 -2.38
C CYS A 43 -6.23 2.31 -2.96
N MET A 44 -6.01 3.57 -3.31
CA MET A 44 -4.79 4.11 -3.93
C MET A 44 -4.40 5.43 -3.25
N ILE A 45 -3.15 5.85 -3.39
CA ILE A 45 -2.70 7.17 -2.95
C ILE A 45 -2.94 8.20 -4.06
N MET A 46 -3.50 9.35 -3.71
CA MET A 46 -3.67 10.47 -4.64
C MET A 46 -3.18 11.75 -3.98
N PRO A 47 -2.98 12.83 -4.74
CA PRO A 47 -2.79 14.15 -4.15
C PRO A 47 -3.98 14.51 -3.25
N ARG A 48 -3.70 15.14 -2.11
CA ARG A 48 -4.73 15.63 -1.19
C ARG A 48 -5.43 16.88 -1.73
N TYR A 49 -4.68 17.73 -2.42
CA TYR A 49 -5.17 19.02 -2.90
C TYR A 49 -5.60 18.94 -4.36
N ASP A 50 -6.47 19.86 -4.77
CA ASP A 50 -7.00 19.88 -6.14
C ASP A 50 -5.92 20.22 -7.16
N ASN A 51 -6.04 19.65 -8.35
CA ASN A 51 -5.21 19.93 -9.52
C ASN A 51 -3.70 19.93 -9.21
N THR A 52 -3.23 18.90 -8.51
CA THR A 52 -1.85 18.78 -8.05
C THR A 52 -1.13 17.71 -8.89
N ASN A 53 0.11 17.99 -9.31
CA ASN A 53 0.94 16.96 -9.94
C ASN A 53 1.32 15.91 -8.90
N ILE A 54 1.47 14.66 -9.31
CA ILE A 54 1.82 13.53 -8.45
C ILE A 54 3.11 13.84 -7.69
N GLY A 55 4.18 14.22 -8.39
CA GLY A 55 5.46 14.58 -7.77
C GLY A 55 5.41 15.84 -6.90
N ASP A 56 4.48 16.77 -7.12
CA ASP A 56 4.34 17.96 -6.27
C ASP A 56 3.65 17.64 -4.94
N SER A 57 2.91 16.51 -4.87
CA SER A 57 2.19 16.09 -3.67
C SER A 57 3.06 15.31 -2.66
N GLU A 58 4.27 14.94 -3.07
CA GLU A 58 5.25 14.07 -2.40
C GLU A 58 5.93 14.72 -1.19
N TYR A 59 5.15 15.32 -0.29
CA TYR A 59 5.59 15.89 0.98
C TYR A 59 4.66 15.46 2.13
N PRO A 60 5.11 15.53 3.40
CA PRO A 60 4.26 15.17 4.54
C PRO A 60 2.91 15.91 4.55
N GLY A 61 1.83 15.15 4.39
CA GLY A 61 0.45 15.66 4.34
C GLY A 61 -0.06 16.06 2.94
N GLY A 62 0.78 16.02 1.90
CA GLY A 62 0.41 16.37 0.52
C GLY A 62 -0.41 15.29 -0.20
N THR A 63 -0.46 14.09 0.34
CA THR A 63 -1.15 12.92 -0.21
C THR A 63 -2.31 12.45 0.67
N GLN A 64 -3.20 11.63 0.10
CA GLN A 64 -4.40 11.11 0.75
C GLN A 64 -4.76 9.74 0.14
N THR A 65 -5.26 8.80 0.94
CA THR A 65 -5.83 7.55 0.41
C THR A 65 -7.20 7.84 -0.23
N PHE A 66 -7.39 7.41 -1.48
CA PHE A 66 -8.68 7.39 -2.17
C PHE A 66 -9.11 5.95 -2.51
N CYS A 67 -10.34 5.61 -2.18
CA CYS A 67 -10.86 4.25 -2.30
C CYS A 67 -11.99 4.15 -3.32
N SER A 68 -12.18 2.97 -3.90
CA SER A 68 -13.44 2.66 -4.56
C SER A 68 -14.61 2.81 -3.56
N SER A 69 -15.83 3.00 -4.07
CA SER A 69 -17.02 3.14 -3.21
C SER A 69 -17.26 1.93 -2.29
N LYS A 70 -16.81 0.74 -2.68
CA LYS A 70 -16.85 -0.47 -1.84
C LYS A 70 -15.62 -0.64 -0.94
N GLY A 71 -14.54 0.09 -1.23
CA GLY A 71 -13.28 0.02 -0.51
C GLY A 71 -13.15 1.07 0.61
N GLN A 72 -13.93 2.13 0.59
CA GLN A 72 -13.86 3.11 1.68
C GLN A 72 -14.36 2.48 2.99
N TYR A 73 -13.55 2.54 4.04
CA TYR A 73 -13.93 2.07 5.38
C TYR A 73 -13.78 3.12 6.48
N ASP A 74 -13.12 4.25 6.18
CA ASP A 74 -12.92 5.36 7.11
C ASP A 74 -13.21 6.71 6.45
N GLY A 75 -13.77 7.66 7.20
CA GLY A 75 -14.15 8.98 6.69
C GLY A 75 -12.96 9.89 6.35
N SER A 76 -11.75 9.55 6.80
CA SER A 76 -10.52 10.24 6.39
C SER A 76 -10.09 9.90 4.95
N GLN A 77 -10.55 8.77 4.41
CA GLN A 77 -10.27 8.37 3.04
C GLN A 77 -11.18 9.10 2.06
N GLY A 78 -10.63 9.49 0.92
CA GLY A 78 -11.42 9.95 -0.22
C GLY A 78 -12.16 8.81 -0.93
N VAL A 79 -13.12 9.17 -1.79
CA VAL A 79 -13.83 8.22 -2.65
C VAL A 79 -13.48 8.52 -4.10
N LEU A 80 -12.97 7.52 -4.80
CA LEU A 80 -12.79 7.56 -6.25
C LEU A 80 -14.17 7.56 -6.93
N PRO A 81 -14.39 8.42 -7.93
CA PRO A 81 -15.57 8.35 -8.78
C PRO A 81 -15.78 6.93 -9.32
N ASN A 82 -17.03 6.47 -9.39
CA ASN A 82 -17.32 5.11 -9.89
C ASN A 82 -16.86 4.90 -11.34
N ASN A 83 -16.72 5.97 -12.12
CA ASN A 83 -16.19 5.97 -13.47
C ASN A 83 -14.72 6.45 -13.55
N PHE A 84 -13.99 6.47 -12.43
CA PHE A 84 -12.58 6.84 -12.40
C PHE A 84 -11.76 5.92 -13.31
N TRP A 85 -11.90 4.61 -13.19
CA TRP A 85 -11.34 3.69 -14.17
C TRP A 85 -12.24 3.61 -15.40
N SER A 86 -11.68 3.80 -16.59
CA SER A 86 -12.31 3.42 -17.85
C SER A 86 -12.21 1.91 -18.07
N ASN A 87 -11.05 1.33 -17.75
CA ASN A 87 -10.81 -0.10 -17.77
C ASN A 87 -9.87 -0.46 -16.63
N ILE A 88 -10.11 -1.58 -15.96
CA ILE A 88 -9.29 -2.04 -14.84
C ILE A 88 -9.12 -3.55 -14.90
N ALA A 89 -7.89 -4.01 -14.72
CA ALA A 89 -7.53 -5.40 -14.61
C ALA A 89 -6.98 -5.68 -13.22
N PHE A 90 -7.59 -6.64 -12.53
CA PHE A 90 -7.06 -7.16 -11.27
C PHE A 90 -6.29 -8.46 -11.51
N LYS A 91 -5.17 -8.62 -10.82
CA LYS A 91 -4.43 -9.88 -10.76
C LYS A 91 -3.84 -10.06 -9.38
N ALA A 92 -3.94 -11.27 -8.84
CA ALA A 92 -3.26 -11.68 -7.62
C ALA A 92 -2.70 -13.09 -7.76
N GLY A 93 -1.73 -13.43 -6.93
CA GLY A 93 -1.15 -14.76 -6.91
C GLY A 93 0.21 -14.78 -6.22
N THR A 94 1.05 -15.72 -6.63
CA THR A 94 2.42 -15.88 -6.13
C THR A 94 3.40 -15.55 -7.24
N SER A 95 4.45 -14.78 -6.94
CA SER A 95 5.51 -14.45 -7.87
C SER A 95 6.42 -15.65 -8.13
N SER A 96 7.32 -15.53 -9.11
CA SER A 96 8.38 -16.52 -9.35
C SER A 96 9.32 -16.71 -8.15
N ARG A 97 9.29 -15.78 -7.19
CA ARG A 97 10.05 -15.81 -5.93
C ARG A 97 9.27 -16.45 -4.77
N GLY A 98 8.07 -16.97 -5.01
CA GLY A 98 7.27 -17.64 -4.00
C GLY A 98 6.50 -16.72 -3.04
N ALA A 99 6.50 -15.40 -3.27
CA ALA A 99 5.83 -14.42 -2.42
C ALA A 99 4.49 -13.97 -3.02
N ARG A 100 3.53 -13.57 -2.19
CA ARG A 100 2.20 -13.15 -2.66
C ARG A 100 2.25 -11.73 -3.23
N TYR A 101 1.37 -11.47 -4.18
CA TYR A 101 1.07 -10.13 -4.66
C TYR A 101 -0.41 -9.97 -5.04
N ALA A 102 -0.85 -8.71 -5.06
CA ALA A 102 -2.08 -8.26 -5.68
C ALA A 102 -1.81 -6.96 -6.44
N GLN A 103 -2.40 -6.80 -7.62
CA GLN A 103 -2.21 -5.60 -8.45
C GLN A 103 -3.48 -5.19 -9.19
N LEU A 104 -3.53 -3.89 -9.47
CA LEU A 104 -4.43 -3.28 -10.44
C LEU A 104 -3.61 -2.61 -11.52
N THR A 105 -4.04 -2.76 -12.77
CA THR A 105 -3.51 -2.01 -13.92
C THR A 105 -4.67 -1.59 -14.79
N GLY A 106 -4.58 -0.45 -15.47
CA GLY A 106 -5.60 -0.07 -16.42
C GLY A 106 -5.62 1.40 -16.77
N CYS A 107 -6.74 1.81 -17.33
CA CYS A 107 -6.96 3.16 -17.83
C CYS A 107 -7.86 3.95 -16.88
N ILE A 108 -7.47 5.19 -16.63
CA ILE A 108 -8.17 6.12 -15.76
C ILE A 108 -8.79 7.27 -16.58
N ARG A 109 -9.75 7.95 -15.97
CA ARG A 109 -10.35 9.21 -16.44
C ARG A 109 -9.92 10.30 -15.47
N PRO A 110 -8.73 10.90 -15.65
CA PRO A 110 -8.13 11.80 -14.65
C PRO A 110 -9.05 12.98 -14.33
N GLY A 111 -9.73 13.54 -15.33
CA GLY A 111 -10.69 14.64 -15.15
C GLY A 111 -11.93 14.32 -14.31
N THR A 112 -12.13 13.07 -13.87
CA THR A 112 -13.23 12.72 -12.94
C THR A 112 -12.85 12.96 -11.48
N LEU A 113 -11.56 13.03 -11.16
CA LEU A 113 -11.05 13.25 -9.82
C LEU A 113 -10.37 14.62 -9.75
N SER A 114 -10.97 15.57 -9.06
CA SER A 114 -10.48 16.97 -8.99
C SER A 114 -9.06 17.13 -8.43
N ARG A 115 -8.56 16.10 -7.74
CA ARG A 115 -7.20 16.04 -7.17
C ARG A 115 -6.11 15.98 -8.22
N LEU A 116 -6.40 15.35 -9.37
CA LEU A 116 -5.41 15.14 -10.41
C LEU A 116 -5.34 16.35 -11.35
N ASN A 117 -4.12 16.73 -11.71
CA ASN A 117 -3.88 17.53 -12.91
C ASN A 117 -3.88 16.60 -14.13
N PRO A 118 -4.82 16.72 -15.09
CA PRO A 118 -4.86 15.86 -16.27
C PRO A 118 -3.65 15.97 -17.19
N ASP A 119 -2.92 17.09 -17.16
CA ASP A 119 -1.73 17.33 -17.98
C ASP A 119 -0.43 16.84 -17.33
N ASP A 120 -0.51 16.27 -16.12
CA ASP A 120 0.65 15.75 -15.41
C ASP A 120 1.15 14.43 -16.02
N GLY A 121 2.45 14.35 -16.29
CA GLY A 121 3.11 13.13 -16.78
C GLY A 121 3.07 11.98 -15.78
N GLY A 122 2.86 12.29 -14.48
CA GLY A 122 2.66 11.31 -13.43
C GLY A 122 3.81 11.22 -12.44
N GLY A 123 3.74 10.19 -11.59
CA GLY A 123 4.76 9.91 -10.58
C GLY A 123 4.48 8.61 -9.85
N GLN A 124 5.32 8.32 -8.84
CA GLN A 124 5.26 7.09 -8.06
C GLN A 124 4.94 7.39 -6.59
N TYR A 125 4.15 6.52 -5.97
CA TYR A 125 4.04 6.39 -4.53
C TYR A 125 4.41 4.97 -4.11
N ASP A 126 4.99 4.83 -2.92
CA ASP A 126 5.47 3.54 -2.45
C ASP A 126 5.68 3.52 -0.92
N SER A 127 5.85 2.34 -0.34
CA SER A 127 6.05 2.18 1.11
C SER A 127 7.51 2.06 1.58
N SER A 128 8.50 1.99 0.70
CA SER A 128 9.88 1.56 1.03
C SER A 128 11.01 2.37 0.38
N GLY A 129 10.68 3.39 -0.40
CA GLY A 129 11.55 4.37 -1.04
C GLY A 129 11.67 5.63 -0.18
N GLY A 130 11.99 6.76 -0.81
CA GLY A 130 12.18 8.03 -0.12
C GLY A 130 13.32 8.06 0.90
N ASP A 131 13.45 9.19 1.61
CA ASP A 131 14.52 9.41 2.58
C ASP A 131 14.44 8.39 3.74
N GLY A 132 15.48 7.57 3.87
CA GLY A 132 15.57 6.54 4.89
C GLY A 132 14.69 5.31 4.65
N GLY A 133 14.16 5.12 3.43
CA GLY A 133 13.38 3.93 3.05
C GLY A 133 12.01 3.86 3.72
N GLN A 134 11.41 5.02 4.01
CA GLN A 134 10.15 5.12 4.74
C GLN A 134 8.92 5.29 3.83
N GLY A 135 9.13 5.22 2.52
CA GLY A 135 8.10 5.41 1.50
C GLY A 135 7.75 6.87 1.26
N ASN A 136 6.99 7.07 0.20
CA ASN A 136 6.33 8.33 -0.12
C ASN A 136 4.89 8.02 -0.54
N PRO A 137 3.89 8.22 0.33
CA PRO A 137 3.94 8.98 1.57
C PRO A 137 4.67 8.25 2.69
N GLN A 138 5.32 9.01 3.58
CA GLN A 138 6.07 8.45 4.70
C GLN A 138 5.18 7.57 5.60
N GLY A 139 5.61 6.34 5.87
CA GLY A 139 4.91 5.37 6.72
C GLY A 139 3.62 4.83 6.10
N SER A 140 3.41 5.03 4.79
CA SER A 140 2.29 4.45 4.08
C SER A 140 2.46 2.93 3.94
N VAL A 141 1.35 2.20 3.91
CA VAL A 141 1.36 0.72 3.86
C VAL A 141 0.32 0.20 2.89
N CYS A 142 0.53 -1.03 2.40
CA CYS A 142 -0.53 -1.81 1.80
C CYS A 142 -1.07 -2.87 2.76
N LEU A 143 -2.37 -2.83 3.05
CA LEU A 143 -2.99 -3.74 4.00
C LEU A 143 -2.83 -5.20 3.56
N GLY A 144 -2.17 -6.00 4.40
CA GLY A 144 -1.98 -7.44 4.17
C GLY A 144 -0.73 -7.82 3.37
N TYR A 145 0.11 -6.83 3.01
CA TYR A 145 1.38 -7.00 2.30
C TYR A 145 2.50 -6.20 2.98
N ASN A 146 3.76 -6.51 2.65
CA ASN A 146 4.92 -5.83 3.24
C ASN A 146 5.31 -4.56 2.48
N HIS A 147 5.05 -4.52 1.18
CA HIS A 147 5.45 -3.44 0.29
C HIS A 147 4.32 -3.07 -0.68
N TYR A 148 4.36 -1.85 -1.21
CA TYR A 148 3.64 -1.52 -2.43
C TYR A 148 4.43 -0.54 -3.29
N VAL A 149 4.09 -0.54 -4.57
CA VAL A 149 4.43 0.51 -5.52
C VAL A 149 3.18 0.87 -6.31
N GLU A 150 2.97 2.15 -6.51
CA GLU A 150 1.84 2.74 -7.21
C GLU A 150 2.34 3.81 -8.16
N LEU A 151 1.84 3.83 -9.38
CA LEU A 151 2.07 4.93 -10.31
C LEU A 151 0.73 5.44 -10.81
N VAL A 152 0.62 6.76 -10.89
CA VAL A 152 -0.52 7.48 -11.46
C VAL A 152 0.04 8.36 -12.57
N GLU A 153 -0.44 8.17 -13.80
CA GLU A 153 0.05 8.87 -14.99
C GLU A 153 -1.13 9.54 -15.71
N PRO A 154 -1.61 10.72 -15.22
CA PRO A 154 -2.80 11.38 -15.74
C PRO A 154 -2.74 11.68 -17.25
N ALA A 155 -1.64 12.24 -17.75
CA ALA A 155 -1.49 12.59 -19.16
C ALA A 155 -1.51 11.37 -20.11
N GLU A 156 -1.21 10.18 -19.58
CA GLU A 156 -1.23 8.90 -20.30
C GLU A 156 -2.53 8.11 -20.05
N ASN A 157 -3.50 8.71 -19.34
CA ASN A 157 -4.78 8.11 -18.97
C ASN A 157 -4.64 6.73 -18.33
N ARG A 158 -3.59 6.49 -17.52
CA ARG A 158 -3.34 5.19 -16.90
C ARG A 158 -2.85 5.27 -15.46
N ALA A 159 -3.07 4.20 -14.72
CA ALA A 159 -2.54 4.02 -13.37
C ALA A 159 -2.34 2.54 -13.06
N CYS A 160 -1.53 2.26 -12.05
CA CYS A 160 -1.23 0.92 -11.60
C CYS A 160 -0.82 0.93 -10.13
N ILE A 161 -1.18 -0.12 -9.41
CA ILE A 161 -0.74 -0.37 -8.03
C ILE A 161 -0.45 -1.85 -7.88
N LYS A 162 0.61 -2.18 -7.15
CA LYS A 162 0.94 -3.54 -6.78
C LYS A 162 1.37 -3.59 -5.32
N CYS A 163 0.74 -4.48 -4.56
CA CYS A 163 1.14 -4.84 -3.21
C CYS A 163 1.88 -6.17 -3.23
N CYS A 164 3.00 -6.28 -2.51
CA CYS A 164 3.90 -7.42 -2.53
C CYS A 164 4.35 -7.83 -1.12
N ASP A 165 4.49 -9.14 -0.88
CA ASP A 165 5.18 -9.63 0.31
C ASP A 165 6.72 -9.55 0.16
N ASN A 166 7.24 -9.66 -1.06
CA ASN A 166 8.67 -9.53 -1.36
C ASN A 166 8.95 -8.17 -1.99
N TYR A 167 9.93 -7.45 -1.44
CA TYR A 167 10.40 -6.15 -1.93
C TYR A 167 10.73 -6.18 -3.43
N ASP A 168 11.42 -7.21 -3.91
CA ASP A 168 11.86 -7.30 -5.31
C ASP A 168 10.70 -7.54 -6.31
N ASP A 169 9.49 -7.81 -5.82
CA ASP A 169 8.29 -7.89 -6.65
C ASP A 169 7.63 -6.51 -6.84
N CYS A 170 8.04 -5.50 -6.07
CA CYS A 170 7.56 -4.11 -6.09
C CYS A 170 8.74 -3.16 -6.38
N PRO A 171 9.22 -3.08 -7.64
CA PRO A 171 10.42 -2.32 -7.97
C PRO A 171 10.22 -0.81 -7.80
N LEU A 172 11.16 -0.16 -7.10
CA LEU A 172 11.16 1.27 -6.74
C LEU A 172 12.27 2.07 -7.44
N ASN A 173 12.82 1.55 -8.53
CA ASN A 173 13.98 2.13 -9.22
C ASN A 173 13.68 2.48 -10.68
N MET A 174 12.40 2.61 -11.02
CA MET A 174 11.90 2.71 -12.39
C MET A 174 10.82 3.80 -12.51
N ASP A 175 10.97 4.85 -11.72
CA ASP A 175 9.88 5.76 -11.36
C ASP A 175 9.48 6.66 -12.53
N THR A 176 10.38 6.81 -13.52
CA THR A 176 10.14 7.51 -14.79
C THR A 176 9.84 6.57 -15.96
N SER A 177 9.85 5.24 -15.74
CA SER A 177 9.62 4.24 -16.80
C SER A 177 8.13 3.98 -17.07
N GLY A 178 7.27 4.44 -16.16
CA GLY A 178 5.83 4.37 -16.27
C GLY A 178 5.22 3.01 -15.93
N CYS A 179 3.89 2.98 -15.80
CA CYS A 179 3.15 1.83 -15.31
C CYS A 179 3.47 0.51 -16.03
N PRO A 180 3.48 0.43 -17.37
CA PRO A 180 3.74 -0.83 -18.07
C PRO A 180 5.11 -1.44 -17.79
N ALA A 181 6.12 -0.61 -17.49
CA ALA A 181 7.46 -1.05 -17.16
C ALA A 181 7.58 -1.50 -15.69
N VAL A 182 6.99 -0.75 -14.75
CA VAL A 182 7.07 -1.04 -13.31
C VAL A 182 6.17 -2.21 -12.92
N ILE A 183 4.92 -2.20 -13.37
CA ILE A 183 3.91 -3.22 -13.08
C ILE A 183 3.40 -3.80 -14.40
N PRO A 184 3.99 -4.90 -14.89
CA PRO A 184 3.45 -5.59 -16.06
C PRO A 184 2.01 -6.05 -15.83
N GLY A 185 1.13 -5.77 -16.79
CA GLY A 185 -0.31 -6.04 -16.67
C GLY A 185 -1.07 -5.68 -17.93
N ASN A 186 -2.39 -5.59 -17.81
CA ASN A 186 -3.25 -5.18 -18.92
C ASN A 186 -3.55 -3.68 -18.82
N TYR A 187 -3.19 -2.95 -19.86
CA TYR A 187 -3.38 -1.50 -19.99
C TYR A 187 -4.32 -1.13 -21.13
N PHE A 188 -5.02 -2.10 -21.76
CA PHE A 188 -6.14 -1.84 -22.68
C PHE A 188 -5.89 -0.77 -23.77
N ASP A 189 -4.63 -0.55 -24.17
CA ASP A 189 -4.20 0.54 -25.04
C ASP A 189 -4.73 1.92 -24.59
N CYS A 190 -4.54 2.28 -23.31
CA CYS A 190 -4.96 3.58 -22.76
C CYS A 190 -4.57 4.73 -23.68
N ALA A 191 -5.52 5.63 -23.92
CA ALA A 191 -5.40 6.81 -24.75
C ALA A 191 -6.24 7.93 -24.15
#